data_AF-A0A8C3AV79-F1
#
_entry.id   AF-A0A8C3AV79-F1
#
_cell.length_a   1.000
_cell.length_b   1.000
_cell.length_c   1.000
_cell.angle_alpha   90.00
_cell.angle_beta   90.00
_cell.angle_gamma   90.00
#
_symmetry.space_group_name_H-M   'P 1'
#
loop_
_entity.id
_entity.type
_entity.pdbx_description
1 polymer ?
#
loop_
_entity_poly.entity_id
_entity_poly.type
_entity_poly.pdbx_seq_one_letter_code
_entity_poly.pdbx_strand_id
1 'polypeptide(L)'
;MKPWWDKYQCFCYFLHMQDGMKSLLDAGRETCVYPLPEPHDLFQSSQMKFEDFQKDLNRLKKDLRACTSEVEKVCKVSDEGNLQPFKDNMEDFLAQGEKVKRELFFSVKAKSGEKEPSPNTLFCVWHEFSSDFKDQWKKENKVILKERLKAAEESFRQAKEKASYSVKPKHASGIVSSPFTLVLVIPLFI
;
A
#
# COMPACT_ATOMS: atom_id res chain seq x y z
N MET A 1 0.98 12.28 27.28
CA MET A 1 0.61 12.96 26.03
C MET A 1 -0.18 11.94 25.22
N LYS A 2 -1.46 12.19 24.91
CA LYS A 2 -2.24 11.23 24.11
C LYS A 2 -1.69 11.22 22.68
N PRO A 3 -1.54 10.06 22.04
CA PRO A 3 -1.10 10.01 20.64
C PRO A 3 -2.07 10.80 19.76
N TRP A 4 -1.54 11.61 18.82
CA TRP A 4 -2.36 12.48 17.97
C TRP A 4 -3.40 11.69 17.13
N TRP A 5 -3.14 10.41 16.88
CA TRP A 5 -4.02 9.48 16.16
C TRP A 5 -5.39 9.28 16.83
N ASP A 6 -5.51 9.50 18.14
CA ASP A 6 -6.78 9.39 18.88
C ASP A 6 -7.83 10.41 18.38
N LYS A 7 -7.40 11.54 17.80
CA LYS A 7 -8.31 12.56 17.25
C LYS A 7 -8.95 12.12 15.92
N TYR A 8 -8.35 11.14 15.22
CA TYR A 8 -8.74 10.68 13.89
C TYR A 8 -9.32 9.26 13.92
N GLN A 9 -9.67 8.76 15.11
CA GLN A 9 -10.14 7.40 15.34
C GLN A 9 -11.45 7.06 14.60
N CYS A 10 -12.31 8.06 14.35
CA CYS A 10 -13.51 7.89 13.51
C CYS A 10 -13.20 7.71 12.02
N PHE A 11 -12.06 8.19 11.51
CA PHE A 11 -11.68 8.06 10.10
C PHE A 11 -11.01 6.72 9.79
N CYS A 12 -10.35 6.11 10.79
CA CYS A 12 -9.83 4.75 10.70
C CYS A 12 -10.94 3.71 10.46
N TYR A 13 -12.18 3.98 10.93
CA TYR A 13 -13.33 3.09 10.73
C TYR A 13 -13.83 3.02 9.28
N PHE A 14 -13.56 4.03 8.45
CA PHE A 14 -14.01 4.07 7.05
C PHE A 14 -13.00 3.41 6.09
N LEU A 15 -11.72 3.35 6.48
CA LEU A 15 -10.67 2.69 5.71
C LEU A 15 -10.53 1.24 6.19
N HIS A 16 -11.27 0.34 5.55
CA HIS A 16 -11.01 -1.09 5.60
C HIS A 16 -9.71 -1.42 4.83
N MET A 17 -8.57 -0.92 5.32
CA MET A 17 -7.24 -1.19 4.78
C MET A 17 -6.33 -1.65 5.92
N GLN A 18 -6.13 -2.97 6.03
CA GLN A 18 -5.18 -3.59 6.97
C GLN A 18 -3.76 -3.00 6.83
N ASP A 19 -3.42 -2.43 5.68
CA ASP A 19 -2.10 -1.85 5.39
C ASP A 19 -1.87 -0.49 6.07
N GLY A 20 -2.91 0.35 6.19
CA GLY A 20 -2.80 1.66 6.82
C GLY A 20 -2.49 1.57 8.33
N MET A 21 -3.02 0.55 8.99
CA MET A 21 -2.83 0.33 10.42
C MET A 21 -1.43 -0.23 10.76
N LYS A 22 -0.85 -1.04 9.86
CA LYS A 22 0.53 -1.54 10.00
C LYS A 22 1.55 -0.41 9.88
N SER A 23 1.35 0.51 8.95
CA SER A 23 2.20 1.71 8.80
C SER A 23 2.26 2.54 10.08
N LEU A 24 1.11 2.73 10.74
CA LEU A 24 1.02 3.47 12.00
C LEU A 24 1.76 2.77 13.15
N LEU A 25 1.73 1.43 13.20
CA LEU A 25 2.49 0.64 14.16
C LEU A 25 4.01 0.75 13.94
N ASP A 26 4.44 0.96 12.70
CA ASP A 26 5.84 1.12 12.31
C ASP A 26 6.35 2.58 12.41
N ALA A 27 5.56 3.50 12.97
CA ALA A 27 5.94 4.89 13.14
C ALA A 27 7.34 5.05 13.78
N GLY A 28 8.18 5.88 13.16
CA GLY A 28 9.57 6.10 13.56
C GLY A 28 10.54 4.94 13.28
N ARG A 29 10.16 3.93 12.50
CA ARG A 29 11.05 2.89 11.95
C ARG A 29 11.34 3.14 10.46
N GLU A 30 12.40 2.55 9.95
CA GLU A 30 12.76 2.63 8.52
C GLU A 30 11.72 1.99 7.58
N THR A 31 10.88 1.09 8.11
CA THR A 31 9.80 0.43 7.36
C THR A 31 8.49 1.21 7.33
N CYS A 32 8.44 2.42 7.91
CA CYS A 32 7.21 3.22 7.95
C CYS A 32 6.84 3.77 6.57
N VAL A 33 5.71 3.30 6.01
CA VAL A 33 5.17 3.72 4.71
C VAL A 33 4.00 4.67 4.91
N TYR A 34 3.75 5.61 4.01
CA TYR A 34 2.59 6.50 4.10
C TYR A 34 1.26 5.70 3.98
N PRO A 35 0.29 5.84 4.91
CA PRO A 35 -0.86 4.92 4.99
C PRO A 35 -2.07 5.30 4.11
N LEU A 36 -2.04 6.45 3.43
CA LEU A 36 -3.14 6.92 2.57
C LEU A 36 -2.71 6.94 1.11
N PRO A 37 -3.66 6.97 0.14
CA PRO A 37 -3.34 7.25 -1.25
C PRO A 37 -2.53 8.54 -1.38
N GLU A 38 -1.54 8.50 -2.27
CA GLU A 38 -0.69 9.65 -2.53
C GLU A 38 -1.54 10.84 -3.01
N PRO A 39 -1.31 12.07 -2.49
CA PRO A 39 -2.09 13.24 -2.92
C PRO A 39 -2.10 13.41 -4.44
N HIS A 40 -0.98 13.13 -5.09
CA HIS A 40 -0.88 13.18 -6.55
C HIS A 40 -1.90 12.26 -7.25
N ASP A 41 -2.13 11.06 -6.75
CA ASP A 41 -3.05 10.09 -7.37
C ASP A 41 -4.51 10.53 -7.16
N LEU A 42 -4.80 11.15 -6.02
CA LEU A 42 -6.10 11.77 -5.72
C LEU A 42 -6.32 12.99 -6.62
N PHE A 43 -5.30 13.81 -6.84
CA PHE A 43 -5.36 14.93 -7.78
C PHE A 43 -5.60 14.44 -9.21
N GLN A 44 -4.93 13.40 -9.66
CA GLN A 44 -5.21 12.82 -10.98
C GLN A 44 -6.65 12.33 -11.09
N SER A 45 -7.15 11.64 -10.06
CA SER A 45 -8.53 11.13 -10.00
C SER A 45 -9.56 12.27 -10.00
N SER A 46 -9.23 13.43 -9.42
CA SER A 46 -10.11 14.61 -9.41
C SER A 46 -10.23 15.29 -10.76
N GLN A 47 -9.25 15.11 -11.64
CA GLN A 47 -9.24 15.68 -12.99
C GLN A 47 -9.96 14.79 -14.02
N MET A 48 -10.34 13.57 -13.63
CA MET A 48 -11.08 12.66 -14.49
C MET A 48 -12.53 13.10 -14.67
N LYS A 49 -13.09 12.81 -15.84
CA LYS A 49 -14.46 13.14 -16.23
C LYS A 49 -15.24 11.87 -16.49
N PHE A 50 -16.42 11.74 -15.89
CA PHE A 50 -17.28 10.58 -16.15
C PHE A 50 -17.66 10.47 -17.63
N GLU A 51 -17.79 11.60 -18.32
CA GLU A 51 -18.10 11.65 -19.75
C GLU A 51 -17.03 10.99 -20.61
N ASP A 52 -15.75 11.10 -20.23
CA ASP A 52 -14.65 10.49 -20.98
C ASP A 52 -14.67 8.96 -20.80
N PHE A 53 -14.92 8.47 -19.59
CA PHE A 53 -15.12 7.03 -19.34
C PHE A 53 -16.36 6.49 -20.05
N GLN A 54 -17.46 7.24 -20.07
CA GLN A 54 -18.66 6.84 -20.79
C GLN A 54 -18.42 6.76 -22.30
N LYS A 55 -17.67 7.71 -22.87
CA LYS A 55 -17.26 7.68 -24.28
C LYS A 55 -16.37 6.49 -24.57
N ASP A 56 -15.34 6.24 -23.76
CA ASP A 56 -14.43 5.10 -23.93
C ASP A 56 -15.16 3.76 -23.78
N LEU A 57 -16.06 3.63 -22.80
CA LEU A 57 -16.95 2.48 -22.66
C LEU A 57 -17.82 2.26 -23.91
N ASN A 58 -18.39 3.34 -24.45
CA ASN A 58 -19.22 3.25 -25.63
C ASN A 58 -18.42 2.91 -26.89
N ARG A 59 -17.17 3.37 -27.00
CA ARG A 59 -16.23 2.97 -28.04
C ARG A 59 -15.88 1.49 -27.89
N LEU A 60 -15.46 1.03 -26.71
CA LEU A 60 -15.14 -0.37 -26.44
C LEU A 60 -16.30 -1.31 -26.78
N LYS A 61 -17.54 -0.95 -26.45
CA LYS A 61 -18.72 -1.72 -26.86
C LYS A 61 -18.91 -1.83 -28.37
N LYS A 62 -18.61 -0.76 -29.11
CA LYS A 62 -18.73 -0.74 -30.58
C LYS A 62 -17.63 -1.61 -31.19
N ASP A 63 -16.40 -1.45 -30.72
CA ASP A 63 -15.24 -2.20 -31.20
C ASP A 63 -15.40 -3.69 -30.93
N LEU A 64 -15.91 -4.05 -29.74
CA LEU A 64 -16.17 -5.45 -29.37
C LEU A 64 -17.24 -6.08 -30.28
N ARG A 65 -18.33 -5.36 -30.56
CA ARG A 65 -19.36 -5.84 -31.52
C ARG A 65 -18.81 -6.00 -32.94
N ALA A 66 -17.99 -5.05 -33.39
CA ALA A 66 -17.36 -5.14 -34.70
C ALA A 66 -16.43 -6.36 -34.77
N CYS A 67 -15.59 -6.54 -33.73
CA CYS A 67 -14.71 -7.69 -33.60
C CYS A 67 -15.47 -9.01 -33.62
N THR A 68 -16.56 -9.15 -32.84
CA THR A 68 -17.41 -10.35 -32.88
C THR A 68 -17.95 -10.61 -34.28
N SER A 69 -18.41 -9.59 -35.00
CA SER A 69 -18.92 -9.75 -36.36
C SER A 69 -17.84 -10.20 -37.34
N GLU A 70 -16.62 -9.67 -37.23
CA GLU A 70 -15.49 -10.09 -38.08
C GLU A 70 -15.05 -11.53 -37.76
N VAL A 71 -14.99 -11.92 -36.49
CA VAL A 71 -14.71 -13.30 -36.07
C VAL A 71 -15.74 -14.25 -36.67
N GLU A 72 -17.02 -13.91 -36.59
CA GLU A 72 -18.08 -14.72 -37.19
C GLU A 72 -17.91 -14.85 -38.71
N LYS A 73 -17.51 -13.78 -39.42
CA LYS A 73 -17.27 -13.84 -40.87
C LYS A 73 -16.09 -14.75 -41.21
N VAL A 74 -14.96 -14.59 -40.51
CA VAL A 74 -13.77 -15.42 -40.72
C VAL A 74 -14.10 -16.89 -40.47
N CYS A 75 -14.82 -17.19 -39.38
CA CYS A 75 -15.27 -18.55 -39.08
C CYS A 75 -16.26 -19.11 -40.10
N LYS A 76 -17.09 -18.28 -40.75
CA LYS A 76 -18.05 -18.72 -41.78
C LYS A 76 -17.38 -18.99 -43.13
N VAL A 77 -16.33 -18.26 -43.47
CA VAL A 77 -15.63 -18.37 -44.76
C VAL A 77 -14.54 -19.45 -44.74
N SER A 78 -14.04 -19.82 -43.56
CA SER A 78 -12.97 -20.80 -43.41
C SER A 78 -13.51 -22.23 -43.38
N ASP A 79 -12.73 -23.17 -43.93
CA ASP A 79 -13.02 -24.60 -43.80
C ASP A 79 -12.84 -25.08 -42.35
N GLU A 80 -13.60 -26.09 -41.93
CA GLU A 80 -13.59 -26.60 -40.55
C GLU A 80 -12.19 -27.00 -40.05
N GLY A 81 -11.34 -27.54 -40.94
CA GLY A 81 -9.97 -27.91 -40.62
C GLY A 81 -9.01 -26.74 -40.39
N ASN A 82 -9.38 -25.52 -40.81
CA ASN A 82 -8.56 -24.31 -40.73
C ASN A 82 -9.05 -23.30 -39.68
N LEU A 83 -10.10 -23.64 -38.93
CA LEU A 83 -10.69 -22.74 -37.92
C LEU A 83 -9.77 -22.53 -36.72
N GLN A 84 -9.01 -23.57 -36.35
CA GLN A 84 -8.15 -23.53 -35.19
C GLN A 84 -6.72 -23.18 -35.57
N PRO A 85 -6.01 -22.39 -34.74
CA PRO A 85 -6.37 -21.95 -33.38
C PRO A 85 -7.11 -20.59 -33.33
N PHE A 86 -7.45 -20.00 -34.48
CA PHE A 86 -8.01 -18.65 -34.56
C PHE A 86 -9.31 -18.51 -33.77
N LYS A 87 -10.24 -19.47 -33.94
CA LYS A 87 -11.55 -19.42 -33.30
C LYS A 87 -11.44 -19.46 -31.78
N ASP A 88 -10.68 -20.40 -31.21
CA ASP A 88 -10.54 -20.52 -29.76
C ASP A 88 -9.89 -19.27 -29.15
N ASN A 89 -8.80 -18.77 -29.75
CA ASN A 89 -8.13 -17.57 -29.29
C ASN A 89 -9.04 -16.33 -29.31
N MET A 90 -9.88 -16.20 -30.35
CA MET A 90 -10.80 -15.07 -30.46
C MET A 90 -12.01 -15.21 -29.52
N GLU A 91 -12.52 -16.41 -29.27
CA GLU A 91 -13.56 -16.64 -28.27
C GLU A 91 -13.07 -16.27 -26.86
N ASP A 92 -11.85 -16.68 -26.49
CA ASP A 92 -11.22 -16.29 -25.23
C ASP A 92 -11.02 -14.77 -25.11
N PHE A 93 -10.54 -14.12 -26.18
CA PHE A 93 -10.37 -12.68 -26.23
C PHE A 93 -11.72 -11.94 -26.05
N LEU A 94 -12.76 -12.36 -26.76
CA LEU A 94 -14.09 -11.76 -26.67
C LEU A 94 -14.72 -11.96 -25.28
N ALA A 95 -14.52 -13.14 -24.67
CA ALA A 95 -14.99 -13.42 -23.31
C ALA A 95 -14.33 -12.50 -22.27
N GLN A 96 -13.03 -12.25 -22.40
CA GLN A 96 -12.30 -11.29 -21.55
C GLN A 96 -12.82 -9.87 -21.77
N GLY A 97 -13.05 -9.45 -23.01
CA GLY A 97 -13.61 -8.14 -23.34
C GLY A 97 -14.99 -7.88 -22.71
N GLU A 98 -15.88 -8.88 -22.73
CA GLU A 98 -17.20 -8.79 -22.08
C GLU A 98 -17.11 -8.73 -20.55
N LYS A 99 -16.11 -9.37 -19.94
CA LYS A 99 -15.86 -9.28 -18.49
C LYS A 99 -15.45 -7.87 -18.07
N VAL A 100 -14.48 -7.27 -18.76
CA VAL A 100 -14.01 -5.89 -18.50
C VAL A 100 -15.17 -4.90 -18.63
N LYS A 101 -15.99 -5.05 -19.69
CA LYS A 101 -17.20 -4.27 -19.88
C LYS A 101 -18.14 -4.39 -18.67
N ARG A 102 -18.38 -5.60 -18.14
CA ARG A 102 -19.30 -5.80 -17.01
C ARG A 102 -18.79 -5.16 -15.72
N GLU A 103 -17.51 -5.32 -15.39
CA GLU A 103 -16.90 -4.77 -14.18
C GLU A 103 -16.91 -3.24 -14.18
N LEU A 104 -16.76 -2.60 -15.35
CA LEU A 104 -16.76 -1.14 -15.50
C LEU A 104 -18.18 -0.53 -15.50
N PHE A 105 -19.24 -1.32 -15.62
CA PHE A 105 -20.63 -0.85 -15.69
C PHE A 105 -21.31 -0.58 -14.34
N PHE A 106 -20.74 -1.03 -13.22
CA PHE A 106 -21.41 -0.99 -11.92
C PHE A 106 -21.40 0.37 -11.21
N SER A 107 -20.80 1.43 -11.78
CA SER A 107 -20.52 2.65 -10.99
C SER A 107 -21.10 3.99 -11.46
N VAL A 108 -21.91 4.08 -12.52
CA VAL A 108 -22.36 5.41 -12.99
C VAL A 108 -23.83 5.42 -13.42
N LYS A 109 -24.73 5.33 -12.45
CA LYS A 109 -26.12 5.78 -12.63
C LYS A 109 -26.52 6.63 -11.43
N ALA A 110 -26.26 7.93 -11.50
CA ALA A 110 -26.99 8.89 -10.69
C ALA A 110 -28.51 8.76 -10.93
N LYS A 111 -29.30 8.89 -9.86
CA LYS A 111 -30.75 8.95 -9.96
C LYS A 111 -31.15 10.27 -10.61
N SER A 112 -32.16 10.22 -11.48
CA SER A 112 -32.68 11.37 -12.21
C SER A 112 -33.11 12.50 -11.25
N GLY A 113 -32.39 13.62 -11.27
CA GLY A 113 -32.75 14.85 -10.54
C GLY A 113 -31.63 15.45 -9.67
N GLU A 114 -30.59 14.68 -9.33
CA GLU A 114 -29.41 15.19 -8.62
C GLU A 114 -28.24 15.41 -9.57
N LYS A 115 -27.47 16.48 -9.35
CA LYS A 115 -26.21 16.74 -10.07
C LYS A 115 -25.25 15.62 -9.68
N GLU A 116 -24.98 14.69 -10.61
CA GLU A 116 -24.05 13.58 -10.37
C GLU A 116 -22.75 14.14 -9.78
N PRO A 117 -22.34 13.72 -8.57
CA PRO A 117 -21.15 14.27 -7.93
C PRO A 117 -19.97 13.92 -8.81
N SER A 118 -19.30 14.92 -9.39
CA SER A 118 -18.16 14.67 -10.26
C SER A 118 -17.03 14.01 -9.47
N PRO A 119 -16.12 13.26 -10.12
CA PRO A 119 -14.94 12.72 -9.44
C PRO A 119 -14.19 13.83 -8.71
N ASN A 120 -14.15 15.03 -9.30
CA ASN A 120 -13.59 16.23 -8.70
C ASN A 120 -14.17 16.55 -7.31
N THR A 121 -15.49 16.53 -7.14
CA THR A 121 -16.14 16.88 -5.85
C THR A 121 -15.68 15.98 -4.71
N LEU A 122 -15.45 14.69 -4.97
CA LEU A 122 -14.94 13.75 -3.97
C LEU A 122 -13.43 13.86 -3.82
N PHE A 123 -12.70 13.73 -4.93
CA PHE A 123 -11.25 13.58 -4.90
C PHE A 123 -10.49 14.87 -4.58
N CYS A 124 -11.06 16.07 -4.82
CA CYS A 124 -10.45 17.32 -4.36
C CYS A 124 -10.40 17.40 -2.83
N VAL A 125 -11.51 17.07 -2.15
CA VAL A 125 -11.56 17.06 -0.68
C VAL A 125 -10.58 16.04 -0.11
N TRP A 126 -10.51 14.85 -0.73
CA TRP A 126 -9.54 13.82 -0.35
C TRP A 126 -8.09 14.23 -0.63
N HIS A 127 -7.82 14.89 -1.75
CA HIS A 127 -6.50 15.41 -2.09
C HIS A 127 -6.00 16.42 -1.06
N GLU A 128 -6.85 17.40 -0.68
CA GLU A 128 -6.52 18.40 0.34
C GLU A 128 -6.24 17.72 1.68
N PHE A 129 -7.14 16.82 2.10
CA PHE A 129 -6.97 16.06 3.34
C PHE A 129 -5.68 15.21 3.35
N SER A 130 -5.41 14.46 2.27
CA SER A 130 -4.22 13.62 2.18
C SER A 130 -2.94 14.47 2.16
N SER A 131 -2.97 15.64 1.53
CA SER A 131 -1.82 16.56 1.52
C SER A 131 -1.46 17.01 2.94
N ASP A 132 -2.45 17.53 3.67
CA ASP A 132 -2.27 18.00 5.05
C ASP A 132 -1.86 16.86 5.98
N PHE A 133 -2.51 15.69 5.84
CA PHE A 133 -2.19 14.51 6.62
C PHE A 133 -0.77 14.03 6.36
N LYS A 134 -0.31 14.03 5.10
CA LYS A 134 1.05 13.61 4.75
C LYS A 134 2.11 14.50 5.37
N ASP A 135 1.90 15.80 5.38
CA ASP A 135 2.84 16.74 5.99
C ASP A 135 2.90 16.57 7.51
N GLN A 136 1.74 16.40 8.14
CA GLN A 136 1.69 16.11 9.57
C GLN A 136 2.35 14.76 9.91
N TRP A 137 2.05 13.70 9.15
CA TRP A 137 2.64 12.37 9.32
C TRP A 137 4.16 12.39 9.20
N LYS A 138 4.73 13.12 8.23
CA LYS A 138 6.20 13.28 8.10
C LYS A 138 6.80 13.99 9.31
N LYS A 139 6.13 15.04 9.81
CA LYS A 139 6.61 15.80 10.97
C LYS A 139 6.65 14.93 12.22
N GLU A 140 5.59 14.19 12.47
CA GLU A 140 5.44 13.32 13.64
C GLU A 140 6.41 12.14 13.57
N ASN A 141 6.59 11.51 12.40
CA ASN A 141 7.60 10.46 12.24
C ASN A 141 9.03 10.94 12.53
N LYS A 142 9.37 12.17 12.16
CA LYS A 142 10.67 12.76 12.52
C LYS A 142 10.82 12.98 14.02
N VAL A 143 9.74 13.35 14.71
CA VAL A 143 9.75 13.51 16.18
C VAL A 143 9.96 12.16 16.84
N ILE A 144 9.18 11.14 16.46
CA ILE A 144 9.28 9.78 17.00
C ILE A 144 10.68 9.20 16.75
N LEU A 145 11.23 9.35 15.55
CA LEU A 145 12.59 8.89 15.22
C LEU A 145 13.65 9.55 16.13
N LYS A 146 13.55 10.87 16.35
CA LYS A 146 14.46 11.60 17.25
C LYS A 146 14.33 11.14 18.70
N GLU A 147 13.11 10.90 19.18
CA GLU A 147 12.87 10.39 20.54
C GLU A 147 13.45 8.99 20.72
N ARG A 148 13.28 8.11 19.74
CA ARG A 148 13.87 6.75 19.75
C ARG A 148 15.39 6.79 19.73
N LEU A 149 16.00 7.68 18.94
CA LEU A 149 17.46 7.84 18.92
C LEU A 149 17.99 8.27 20.29
N LYS A 150 17.39 9.29 20.89
CA LYS A 150 17.75 9.76 22.24
C LYS A 150 17.59 8.67 23.29
N ALA A 151 16.50 7.89 23.23
CA ALA A 151 16.28 6.78 24.15
C ALA A 151 17.34 5.67 24.01
N ALA A 152 17.79 5.38 22.79
CA ALA A 152 18.86 4.43 22.52
C ALA A 152 20.23 4.94 23.03
N GLU A 153 20.55 6.21 22.79
CA GLU A 153 21.77 6.86 23.30
C GLU A 153 21.83 6.85 24.84
N GLU A 154 20.72 7.17 25.49
CA GLU A 154 20.59 7.13 26.95
C GLU A 154 20.76 5.71 27.49
N SER A 155 20.13 4.73 26.84
CA SER A 155 20.25 3.31 27.22
C SER A 155 21.70 2.82 27.11
N PHE A 156 22.43 3.25 26.08
CA PHE A 156 23.84 2.94 25.90
C PHE A 156 24.72 3.59 26.98
N ARG A 157 24.48 4.87 27.30
CA ARG A 157 25.20 5.58 28.38
C ARG A 157 25.03 4.87 29.72
N GLN A 158 23.79 4.54 30.09
CA GLN A 158 23.49 3.83 31.32
C GLN A 158 24.12 2.44 31.37
N ALA A 159 24.14 1.70 30.25
CA ALA A 159 24.81 0.41 30.18
C ALA A 159 26.33 0.54 30.40
N LYS A 160 26.97 1.57 29.83
CA LYS A 160 28.40 1.87 30.01
C LYS A 160 28.74 2.23 31.45
N GLU A 161 27.95 3.09 32.08
CA GLU A 161 28.13 3.51 33.49
C GLU A 161 27.93 2.33 34.47
N LYS A 162 26.92 1.49 34.24
CA LYS A 162 26.69 0.26 35.04
C LYS A 162 27.81 -0.76 34.87
N ALA A 163 28.39 -0.90 33.68
CA ALA A 163 29.54 -1.78 33.43
C ALA A 163 30.81 -1.30 34.18
N SER A 164 31.04 0.02 34.26
CA SER A 164 32.16 0.59 35.01
C SER A 164 32.05 0.47 36.53
N TYR A 165 30.85 0.30 37.08
CA TYR A 165 30.65 0.16 38.53
C TYR A 165 30.72 -1.29 39.03
N SER A 166 30.90 -2.27 38.14
CA SER A 166 31.13 -3.68 38.48
C SER A 166 32.61 -4.06 38.39
N VAL A 167 33.45 -3.47 39.25
CA VAL A 167 34.73 -4.07 39.64
C VAL A 167 34.63 -4.38 41.13
N LYS A 168 34.11 -5.56 41.48
CA LYS A 168 34.42 -6.13 42.79
C LYS A 168 35.87 -6.62 42.72
N PRO A 169 36.80 -6.12 43.55
CA PRO A 169 38.14 -6.70 43.62
C PRO A 169 37.99 -8.11 44.19
N LYS A 170 38.20 -9.13 43.35
CA LYS A 170 38.37 -10.49 43.86
C LYS A 170 39.72 -10.54 44.56
N HIS A 171 39.66 -10.74 45.87
CA HIS A 171 40.81 -10.98 46.72
C HIS A 171 41.69 -12.07 46.08
N ALA A 172 42.98 -11.75 45.89
CA ALA A 172 43.96 -12.69 45.41
C ALA A 172 44.14 -13.81 46.44
N SER A 173 44.01 -15.06 45.99
CA SER A 173 44.60 -16.24 46.62
C SER A 173 44.78 -17.34 45.57
N GLY A 174 46.04 -17.67 45.28
CA GLY A 174 46.46 -19.00 44.82
C GLY A 174 46.61 -19.20 43.32
N ILE A 175 47.86 -19.21 42.86
CA ILE A 175 48.32 -19.74 41.57
C ILE A 175 48.16 -21.28 41.58
N VAL A 176 47.47 -21.85 40.57
CA VAL A 176 47.82 -23.18 40.02
C VAL A 176 47.59 -23.16 38.51
N SER A 177 48.66 -23.49 37.79
CA SER A 177 48.77 -23.68 36.35
C SER A 177 48.11 -24.96 35.86
N SER A 178 47.31 -24.90 34.79
CA SER A 178 47.29 -25.92 33.71
C SER A 178 46.46 -25.44 32.50
N PRO A 179 46.80 -25.87 31.26
CA PRO A 179 46.34 -25.22 30.03
C PRO A 179 45.25 -26.05 29.37
N PHE A 180 43.98 -25.65 29.44
CA PHE A 180 42.94 -26.27 28.60
C PHE A 180 41.87 -25.26 28.16
N THR A 181 41.93 -24.98 26.85
CA THR A 181 40.82 -24.71 25.93
C THR A 181 39.88 -23.53 26.25
N LEU A 182 40.11 -22.42 25.54
CA LEU A 182 39.07 -21.45 25.20
C LEU A 182 37.96 -22.16 24.42
N VAL A 183 36.82 -22.41 25.07
CA VAL A 183 35.56 -22.64 24.37
C VAL A 183 34.81 -21.31 24.35
N LEU A 184 34.85 -20.65 23.19
CA LEU A 184 33.94 -19.58 22.83
C LEU A 184 32.50 -20.10 22.94
N VAL A 185 31.71 -19.58 23.87
CA VAL A 185 30.25 -19.75 23.82
C VAL A 185 29.66 -18.42 23.39
N ILE A 186 29.27 -18.37 22.12
CA ILE A 186 28.43 -17.32 21.52
C ILE A 186 26.98 -17.65 21.93
N PRO A 187 26.24 -16.76 22.63
CA PRO A 187 24.80 -16.90 22.74
C PRO A 187 24.15 -16.29 21.50
N LEU A 188 23.71 -17.18 20.63
CA LEU A 188 22.68 -16.96 19.62
C LEU A 188 21.38 -16.56 20.35
N PHE A 189 20.88 -15.34 20.14
CA PHE A 189 19.52 -14.97 20.56
C PHE A 189 18.63 -14.86 19.33
N ILE A 190 17.65 -15.76 19.33
CA ILE A 190 16.42 -15.78 18.52
C ILE A 190 15.57 -14.56 18.86
#